data_AF-I1K1X3-F1
#
_entry.id   AF-I1K1X3-F1
#
_cell.length_a   1.000
_cell.length_b   1.000
_cell.length_c   1.000
_cell.angle_alpha   90.00
_cell.angle_beta   90.00
_cell.angle_gamma   90.00
#
_symmetry.space_group_name_H-M   'P 1'
#
loop_
_entity.id
_entity.type
_entity.pdbx_description
1 polymer ?
#
loop_
_entity_poly.entity_id
_entity_poly.type
_entity_poly.pdbx_seq_one_letter_code
_entity_poly.pdbx_strand_id
1 'polypeptide(L)'
;MDLQQSEFDRLLFFEHARKAAEAEYEKNPLDADNLTRWGGALLELSQFQSFPESKKMTQEAVSKLEEALAVNPKKHDTLWCLGNAHTSQAFLIPDQDEAKVYFDKAAEYFQQAVDEDPSNELYRKSLEVAAKVCSVL
;
A
#
# COMPACT_ATOMS: atom_id res chain seq x y z
N MET A 1 -5.39 -7.39 -27.37
CA MET A 1 -5.71 -6.41 -26.32
C MET A 1 -4.42 -5.65 -26.09
N ASP A 2 -4.39 -4.37 -26.48
CA ASP A 2 -3.18 -3.57 -26.43
C ASP A 2 -2.81 -3.28 -24.97
N LEU A 3 -1.58 -3.59 -24.57
CA LEU A 3 -1.10 -3.44 -23.19
C LEU A 3 -1.32 -2.01 -22.67
N GLN A 4 -1.08 -1.00 -23.53
CA GLN A 4 -1.31 0.41 -23.20
C GLN A 4 -2.78 0.72 -22.90
N GLN A 5 -3.72 0.05 -23.57
CA GLN A 5 -5.14 0.24 -23.30
C GLN A 5 -5.51 -0.37 -21.94
N SER A 6 -4.96 -1.53 -21.61
CA SER A 6 -5.19 -2.16 -20.30
C SER A 6 -4.59 -1.38 -19.12
N GLU A 7 -3.45 -0.73 -19.32
CA GLU A 7 -2.84 0.15 -18.30
C GLU A 7 -3.66 1.42 -18.10
N PHE A 8 -4.14 2.02 -19.20
CA PHE A 8 -5.01 3.18 -19.13
C PHE A 8 -6.33 2.90 -18.41
N ASP A 9 -6.98 1.77 -18.72
CA ASP A 9 -8.22 1.36 -18.04
C ASP A 9 -7.99 1.09 -16.55
N ARG A 10 -6.84 0.49 -16.19
CA ARG A 10 -6.44 0.27 -14.79
C ARG A 10 -6.23 1.59 -14.04
N LEU A 11 -5.54 2.54 -14.66
CA LEU A 11 -5.33 3.88 -14.10
C LEU A 11 -6.65 4.62 -13.87
N LEU A 12 -7.55 4.58 -14.86
CA LEU A 12 -8.86 5.20 -14.75
C LEU A 12 -9.67 4.57 -13.61
N PHE A 13 -9.62 3.25 -13.46
CA PHE A 13 -10.27 2.54 -12.37
C PHE A 13 -9.78 3.04 -10.99
N PHE A 14 -8.47 3.15 -10.78
CA PHE A 14 -7.94 3.60 -9.49
C PHE A 14 -8.16 5.10 -9.25
N GLU A 15 -8.13 5.94 -10.28
CA GLU A 15 -8.52 7.36 -10.14
C GLU A 15 -9.98 7.50 -9.70
N HIS A 16 -10.88 6.71 -10.28
CA HIS A 16 -12.27 6.67 -9.84
C HIS A 16 -12.40 6.17 -8.40
N ALA A 17 -11.67 5.12 -8.03
CA ALA A 17 -11.67 4.59 -6.67
C ALA A 17 -11.15 5.63 -5.66
N ARG A 18 -10.05 6.34 -5.97
CA ARG A 18 -9.48 7.41 -5.14
C ARG A 18 -10.50 8.53 -4.91
N LYS A 19 -11.12 9.04 -5.99
CA LYS A 19 -12.11 10.12 -5.91
C LYS A 19 -13.38 9.71 -5.15
N ALA A 20 -13.85 8.48 -5.38
CA ALA A 20 -15.01 7.96 -4.66
C ALA A 20 -14.71 7.83 -3.16
N ALA A 21 -13.52 7.34 -2.81
CA ALA A 21 -13.11 7.20 -1.43
C ALA A 21 -12.92 8.55 -0.72
N GLU A 22 -12.36 9.53 -1.42
CA GLU A 22 -12.25 10.92 -0.95
C GLU A 22 -13.64 11.51 -0.62
N ALA A 23 -14.60 11.37 -1.54
CA ALA A 23 -15.97 11.87 -1.33
C ALA A 23 -16.71 11.12 -0.20
N GLU A 24 -16.42 9.85 0.03
CA GLU A 24 -17.02 9.08 1.12
C GLU A 24 -16.39 9.42 2.48
N TYR A 25 -15.09 9.71 2.50
CA TYR A 25 -14.40 10.14 3.72
C TYR A 25 -14.96 11.45 4.28
N GLU A 26 -15.37 12.39 3.43
CA GLU A 26 -16.04 13.62 3.87
C GLU A 26 -17.34 13.34 4.65
N LYS A 27 -18.02 12.23 4.36
CA LYS A 27 -19.26 11.82 5.03
C LYS A 27 -18.99 10.96 6.26
N ASN A 28 -18.01 10.06 6.16
CA ASN A 28 -17.63 9.14 7.23
C ASN A 28 -16.11 8.92 7.27
N PRO A 29 -15.37 9.73 8.06
CA PRO A 29 -13.92 9.62 8.13
C PRO A 29 -13.46 8.40 8.95
N LEU A 30 -14.38 7.67 9.59
CA LEU A 30 -14.08 6.48 10.40
C LEU A 30 -14.47 5.19 9.67
N ASP A 31 -14.68 5.23 8.36
CA ASP A 31 -14.85 4.03 7.55
C ASP A 31 -13.49 3.43 7.19
N ALA A 32 -13.08 2.41 7.95
CA ALA A 32 -11.83 1.70 7.71
C ALA A 32 -11.78 1.08 6.31
N ASP A 33 -12.85 0.50 5.79
CA ASP A 33 -12.88 -0.11 4.44
C ASP A 33 -12.70 0.95 3.34
N ASN A 34 -13.29 2.12 3.52
CA ASN A 34 -13.10 3.25 2.61
C ASN A 34 -11.66 3.78 2.65
N LEU A 35 -11.10 3.97 3.84
CA LEU A 35 -9.72 4.42 4.03
C LEU A 35 -8.72 3.42 3.43
N THR A 36 -8.94 2.12 3.59
CA THR A 36 -8.11 1.08 2.96
C THR A 36 -8.16 1.14 1.45
N ARG A 37 -9.36 1.30 0.86
CA ARG A 37 -9.52 1.47 -0.59
C ARG A 37 -8.86 2.74 -1.10
N TRP A 38 -8.94 3.83 -0.34
CA TRP A 38 -8.25 5.08 -0.68
C TRP A 38 -6.74 4.87 -0.71
N GLY A 39 -6.15 4.35 0.37
CA GLY A 39 -4.73 4.08 0.45
C GLY A 39 -4.23 3.12 -0.64
N GLY A 40 -4.98 2.05 -0.90
CA GLY A 40 -4.67 1.11 -1.98
C GLY A 40 -4.70 1.76 -3.37
N ALA A 41 -5.72 2.58 -3.66
CA ALA A 41 -5.82 3.31 -4.93
C ALA A 41 -4.67 4.31 -5.12
N LEU A 42 -4.30 5.04 -4.06
CA LEU A 42 -3.14 5.95 -4.08
C LEU A 42 -1.83 5.20 -4.38
N LEU A 43 -1.63 4.02 -3.76
CA LEU A 43 -0.44 3.20 -3.98
C LEU A 43 -0.35 2.63 -5.40
N GLU A 44 -1.48 2.26 -5.98
CA GLU A 44 -1.54 1.80 -7.37
C GLU A 44 -1.25 2.94 -8.36
N LEU A 45 -1.82 4.12 -8.11
CA LEU A 45 -1.58 5.30 -8.95
C LEU A 45 -0.15 5.82 -8.84
N SER A 46 0.48 5.72 -7.67
CA SER A 46 1.85 6.24 -7.44
C SER A 46 2.89 5.57 -8.33
N GLN A 47 2.67 4.32 -8.76
CA GLN A 47 3.58 3.57 -9.63
C GLN A 47 3.73 4.17 -11.04
N PHE A 48 2.78 5.00 -11.46
CA PHE A 48 2.75 5.61 -12.79
C PHE A 48 3.13 7.10 -12.76
N GLN A 49 3.48 7.63 -11.59
CA GLN A 49 3.83 9.03 -11.41
C GLN A 49 5.34 9.27 -11.54
N SER A 50 5.71 10.54 -11.72
CA SER A 50 7.11 10.97 -11.56
C SER A 50 7.60 10.65 -10.14
N PHE A 51 8.92 10.46 -9.97
CA PHE A 51 9.48 10.08 -8.67
C PHE A 51 9.05 10.99 -7.48
N PRO A 52 9.03 12.33 -7.59
CA PRO A 52 8.54 13.20 -6.51
C PRO A 52 7.05 13.00 -6.21
N GLU A 53 6.22 12.87 -7.24
CA GLU A 53 4.77 12.67 -7.10
C GLU A 53 4.47 11.28 -6.53
N SER A 54 5.21 10.25 -6.97
CA SER A 54 5.12 8.88 -6.45
C SER A 54 5.40 8.88 -4.95
N LYS A 55 6.49 9.53 -4.51
CA LYS A 55 6.84 9.65 -3.09
C LYS A 55 5.73 10.30 -2.28
N LYS A 56 5.19 11.43 -2.76
CA LYS A 56 4.09 12.15 -2.09
C LYS A 56 2.83 11.28 -2.00
N MET A 57 2.44 10.64 -3.09
CA MET A 57 1.23 9.83 -3.16
C MET A 57 1.34 8.57 -2.29
N THR A 58 2.51 7.94 -2.23
CA THR A 58 2.77 6.83 -1.30
C THR A 58 2.74 7.28 0.16
N GLN A 59 3.24 8.48 0.49
CA GLN A 59 3.11 9.02 1.86
C GLN A 59 1.64 9.28 2.25
N GLU A 60 0.84 9.80 1.32
CA GLU A 60 -0.61 9.97 1.52
C GLU A 60 -1.31 8.62 1.69
N ALA A 61 -0.92 7.61 0.90
CA ALA A 61 -1.43 6.25 1.03
C ALA A 61 -1.16 5.68 2.44
N VAL A 62 0.07 5.81 2.94
CA VAL A 62 0.44 5.38 4.31
C VAL A 62 -0.43 6.10 5.34
N SER A 63 -0.61 7.42 5.24
CA SER A 63 -1.46 8.18 6.18
C SER A 63 -2.88 7.63 6.22
N LYS A 64 -3.49 7.37 5.05
CA LYS A 64 -4.88 6.84 5.00
C LYS A 64 -4.99 5.42 5.53
N LEU A 65 -3.98 4.59 5.32
CA LEU A 65 -3.96 3.23 5.86
C LEU A 65 -3.71 3.21 7.38
N GLU A 66 -2.88 4.11 7.90
CA GLU A 66 -2.68 4.28 9.34
C GLU A 66 -3.97 4.79 10.03
N GLU A 67 -4.70 5.71 9.39
CA GLU A 67 -6.05 6.10 9.82
C GLU A 67 -7.01 4.89 9.85
N ALA A 68 -6.97 4.03 8.83
CA ALA A 68 -7.79 2.81 8.79
C ALA A 68 -7.46 1.84 9.93
N LEU A 69 -6.17 1.67 10.27
CA LEU A 69 -5.76 0.84 11.41
C LEU A 69 -6.13 1.46 12.75
N ALA A 70 -6.15 2.79 12.87
CA ALA A 70 -6.63 3.45 14.08
C ALA A 70 -8.12 3.14 14.35
N VAL A 71 -8.92 2.97 13.29
CA VAL A 71 -10.32 2.53 13.38
C VAL A 71 -10.42 1.01 13.61
N ASN A 72 -9.69 0.21 12.85
CA ASN A 72 -9.67 -1.24 12.96
C ASN A 72 -8.23 -1.79 12.92
N PRO A 73 -7.60 -1.99 14.10
CA PRO A 73 -6.20 -2.41 14.18
C PRO A 73 -5.88 -3.79 13.60
N LYS A 74 -6.90 -4.64 13.45
CA LYS A 74 -6.75 -6.03 12.98
C LYS A 74 -7.15 -6.22 11.53
N LYS A 75 -7.30 -5.11 10.80
CA LYS A 75 -7.74 -5.13 9.41
C LYS A 75 -6.60 -5.63 8.51
N HIS A 76 -6.57 -6.95 8.28
CA HIS A 76 -5.50 -7.67 7.59
C HIS A 76 -5.18 -7.13 6.17
N ASP A 77 -6.19 -6.70 5.41
CA ASP A 77 -6.01 -6.10 4.10
C ASP A 77 -5.32 -4.73 4.17
N THR A 78 -5.57 -3.96 5.22
CA THR A 78 -4.88 -2.68 5.48
C THR A 78 -3.43 -2.91 5.89
N LEU A 79 -3.18 -3.88 6.78
CA LEU A 79 -1.83 -4.29 7.17
C LEU A 79 -1.02 -4.69 5.93
N TRP A 80 -1.60 -5.51 5.05
CA TRP A 80 -0.94 -5.89 3.80
C TRP A 80 -0.68 -4.68 2.87
N CYS A 81 -1.64 -3.77 2.73
CA CYS A 81 -1.43 -2.53 1.96
C CYS A 81 -0.30 -1.66 2.53
N LEU A 82 -0.17 -1.55 3.86
CA LEU A 82 0.94 -0.82 4.50
C LEU A 82 2.30 -1.47 4.23
N GLY A 83 2.36 -2.80 4.23
CA GLY A 83 3.56 -3.53 3.82
C GLY A 83 3.99 -3.17 2.39
N ASN A 84 3.04 -3.15 1.45
CA ASN A 84 3.32 -2.72 0.07
C ASN A 84 3.72 -1.25 -0.01
N ALA A 85 3.06 -0.36 0.75
CA ALA A 85 3.38 1.06 0.74
C ALA A 85 4.80 1.34 1.25
N HIS A 86 5.23 0.68 2.32
CA HIS A 86 6.61 0.80 2.81
C HIS A 86 7.62 0.16 1.86
N THR A 87 7.28 -0.95 1.21
CA THR A 87 8.10 -1.53 0.13
C THR A 87 8.30 -0.52 -1.01
N SER A 88 7.23 0.15 -1.45
CA SER A 88 7.33 1.20 -2.47
C SER A 88 8.17 2.39 -2.00
N GLN A 89 8.04 2.82 -0.74
CA GLN A 89 8.89 3.89 -0.18
C GLN A 89 10.37 3.49 -0.18
N ALA A 90 10.68 2.26 0.20
CA ALA A 90 12.05 1.75 0.21
C ALA A 90 12.70 1.83 -1.18
N PHE A 91 11.97 1.47 -2.24
CA PHE A 91 12.44 1.60 -3.62
C PHE A 91 12.62 3.05 -4.09
N LEU A 92 11.99 4.01 -3.42
CA LEU A 92 12.15 5.44 -3.67
C LEU A 92 13.28 6.07 -2.83
N ILE A 93 14.02 5.29 -2.04
CA ILE A 93 15.11 5.78 -1.20
C ILE A 93 16.44 5.30 -1.79
N PRO A 94 17.33 6.22 -2.24
CA PRO A 94 18.62 5.84 -2.82
C PRO A 94 19.61 5.25 -1.79
N ASP A 95 19.49 5.68 -0.54
CA ASP A 95 20.35 5.22 0.56
C ASP A 95 19.89 3.84 1.04
N GLN A 96 20.78 2.85 0.96
CA GLN A 96 20.41 1.46 1.25
C GLN A 96 20.09 1.22 2.73
N ASP A 97 20.78 1.91 3.64
CA ASP A 97 20.55 1.78 5.07
C ASP A 97 19.19 2.39 5.46
N GLU A 98 18.87 3.56 4.91
CA GLU A 98 17.55 4.18 5.07
C GLU A 98 16.45 3.33 4.43
N ALA A 99 16.65 2.80 3.21
CA ALA A 99 15.69 1.93 2.53
C ALA A 99 15.41 0.64 3.32
N LYS A 100 16.44 0.06 3.95
CA LYS A 100 16.33 -1.16 4.77
C LYS A 100 15.33 -1.00 5.92
N VAL A 101 15.31 0.16 6.58
CA VAL A 101 14.31 0.46 7.63
C VAL A 101 12.88 0.31 7.12
N TYR A 102 12.62 0.74 5.88
CA TYR A 102 11.30 0.61 5.27
C TYR A 102 11.00 -0.82 4.82
N PHE A 103 11.98 -1.59 4.35
CA PHE A 103 11.79 -3.01 4.06
C PHE A 103 11.50 -3.84 5.32
N ASP A 104 12.18 -3.55 6.43
CA ASP A 104 11.92 -4.20 7.71
C ASP A 104 10.50 -3.87 8.21
N LYS A 105 10.11 -2.59 8.15
CA LYS A 105 8.74 -2.17 8.47
C LYS A 105 7.69 -2.83 7.56
N ALA A 106 8.01 -3.02 6.28
CA ALA A 106 7.13 -3.74 5.36
C ALA A 106 6.96 -5.21 5.76
N ALA A 107 8.06 -5.89 6.11
CA ALA A 107 8.03 -7.29 6.57
C ALA A 107 7.20 -7.44 7.85
N GLU A 108 7.32 -6.53 8.81
CA GLU A 108 6.50 -6.51 10.03
C GLU A 108 5.00 -6.44 9.73
N TYR A 109 4.59 -5.56 8.81
CA TYR A 109 3.18 -5.46 8.42
C TYR A 109 2.68 -6.66 7.64
N PHE A 110 3.50 -7.25 6.76
CA PHE A 110 3.13 -8.49 6.08
C PHE A 110 2.98 -9.65 7.06
N GLN A 111 3.84 -9.74 8.08
CA GLN A 111 3.70 -10.73 9.14
C GLN A 111 2.40 -10.54 9.90
N GLN A 112 2.07 -9.31 10.31
CA GLN A 112 0.80 -9.01 10.98
C GLN A 112 -0.42 -9.37 10.10
N ALA A 113 -0.36 -9.11 8.80
CA ALA A 113 -1.43 -9.50 7.87
C ALA A 113 -1.59 -11.03 7.79
N VAL A 114 -0.48 -11.77 7.78
CA VAL A 114 -0.49 -13.25 7.84
C VAL A 114 -1.02 -13.76 9.18
N ASP A 115 -0.70 -13.09 10.29
CA ASP A 115 -1.16 -13.50 11.62
C ASP A 115 -2.69 -13.35 11.75
N GLU A 116 -3.27 -12.31 11.14
CA GLU A 116 -4.72 -12.06 11.15
C GLU A 116 -5.48 -12.89 10.09
N ASP A 117 -4.90 -13.17 8.90
CA ASP A 117 -5.44 -14.13 7.92
C ASP A 117 -4.34 -15.06 7.35
N PRO A 118 -4.03 -16.16 8.06
CA PRO A 118 -2.99 -17.10 7.64
C PRO A 118 -3.36 -17.86 6.35
N SER A 119 -4.66 -17.92 6.02
CA SER A 119 -5.14 -18.63 4.84
C SER A 119 -4.88 -17.86 3.55
N ASN A 120 -4.58 -16.57 3.64
CA ASN A 120 -4.32 -15.72 2.48
C ASN A 120 -2.96 -16.02 1.85
N GLU A 121 -2.98 -16.57 0.63
CA GLU A 121 -1.74 -16.86 -0.10
C GLU A 121 -0.97 -15.61 -0.52
N LEU A 122 -1.66 -14.49 -0.78
CA LEU A 122 -1.01 -13.25 -1.17
C LEU A 122 -0.15 -12.71 -0.03
N TYR A 123 -0.66 -12.75 1.20
CA TYR A 123 0.06 -12.24 2.37
C TYR A 123 1.31 -13.07 2.65
N ARG A 124 1.18 -14.40 2.58
CA ARG A 124 2.31 -15.32 2.73
C ARG A 124 3.38 -15.09 1.67
N LYS A 125 2.98 -14.87 0.40
CA LYS A 125 3.91 -14.55 -0.70
C LYS A 125 4.60 -13.21 -0.48
N SER A 126 3.87 -12.17 -0.08
CA SER A 126 4.46 -10.86 0.22
C SER A 126 5.48 -10.92 1.36
N LEU A 127 5.17 -11.65 2.42
CA LEU A 127 6.10 -11.89 3.53
C LEU A 127 7.36 -12.65 3.09
N GLU A 128 7.19 -13.71 2.29
CA GLU A 128 8.32 -14.49 1.75
C GLU A 128 9.25 -13.61 0.89
N VAL A 129 8.67 -12.76 0.04
CA VAL A 129 9.42 -11.82 -0.80
C VAL A 129 10.14 -10.78 0.06
N ALA A 130 9.48 -10.20 1.05
CA ALA A 130 10.08 -9.22 1.95
C ALA A 130 11.27 -9.82 2.73
N ALA A 131 11.14 -11.05 3.23
CA ALA A 131 12.23 -11.75 3.92
C ALA A 131 13.45 -11.97 3.01
N LYS A 132 13.23 -12.24 1.71
CA LYS A 132 14.32 -12.36 0.74
C LYS A 132 14.99 -11.01 0.49
N VAL A 133 14.23 -9.93 0.34
CA VAL A 133 14.78 -8.59 0.13
C VAL A 133 15.65 -8.15 1.31
N CYS A 134 15.18 -8.34 2.55
CA CYS A 134 15.96 -8.03 3.75
C CYS A 134 17.24 -8.88 3.89
N SER A 135 17.29 -10.07 3.29
CA SER A 135 18.49 -10.93 3.32
C SER A 135 19.57 -10.55 2.30
N VAL A 136 19.23 -9.75 1.30
CA VAL A 136 20.13 -9.35 0.19
C VAL A 136 20.66 -7.92 0.37
N LEU A 137 19.99 -7.11 1.19
CA LEU A 137 20.38 -5.74 1.58
C LEU A 137 21.17 -5.74 2.88
#